data_AF-A0A6G2DCX7-F1
#
_entry.id   AF-A0A6G2DCX7-F1
#
_cell.length_a   1.000
_cell.length_b   1.000
_cell.length_c   1.000
_cell.angle_alpha   90.00
_cell.angle_beta   90.00
_cell.angle_gamma   90.00
#
_symmetry.space_group_name_H-M   'P 1'
#
loop_
_entity.id
_entity.type
_entity.pdbx_description
1 polymer ?
#
loop_
_entity_poly.entity_id
_entity_poly.type
_entity_poly.pdbx_seq_one_letter_code
_entity_poly.pdbx_strand_id
1 'polypeptide(L)'
;DYLAINKELESYNLRLMERPQIIVANKMDMPESQENLEEFKKKLSENYDEFEELPAIFPISGLTKQGLATLLDATAELLDKTPEFLLYDESDMEEEAYYGFDEEEKAFEISRDDDATWVLSGEKLMKLFNMTNFDRDESVMKFARQLRGMGVDEALRARGAKDGDLVRIGKFEFEFVD
;
A
#
# COMPACT_ATOMS: atom_id res chain seq x y z
N ASP A 1 -11.48 21.14 25.59
CA ASP A 1 -10.57 20.86 24.45
C ASP A 1 -9.84 19.54 24.58
N TYR A 2 -8.98 19.35 25.58
CA TYR A 2 -8.25 18.08 25.79
C TYR A 2 -9.13 16.81 25.68
N LEU A 3 -10.22 16.74 26.45
CA LEU A 3 -11.14 15.60 26.41
C LEU A 3 -11.84 15.42 25.05
N ALA A 4 -12.05 16.49 24.29
CA ALA A 4 -12.69 16.40 22.98
C ALA A 4 -11.70 15.84 21.94
N ILE A 5 -10.43 16.28 21.99
CA ILE A 5 -9.36 15.76 21.15
C ILE A 5 -9.14 14.27 21.43
N ASN A 6 -9.10 13.85 22.69
CA ASN A 6 -8.93 12.44 23.03
C ASN A 6 -10.10 11.57 22.55
N LYS A 7 -11.34 12.06 22.63
CA LYS A 7 -12.50 11.37 22.07
C LYS A 7 -12.45 11.27 20.54
N GLU A 8 -11.95 12.31 19.87
CA GLU A 8 -11.77 12.29 18.42
C GLU A 8 -10.68 11.27 18.01
N LEU A 9 -9.55 11.25 18.72
CA LEU A 9 -8.47 10.27 18.51
C LEU A 9 -8.96 8.83 18.74
N GLU A 10 -9.71 8.59 19.82
CA GLU A 10 -10.32 7.29 20.12
C GLU A 10 -11.27 6.84 19.00
N SER A 11 -12.08 7.77 18.47
CA SER A 11 -13.00 7.48 17.37
C SER A 11 -12.31 7.14 16.05
N TYR A 12 -11.07 7.60 15.87
CA TYR A 12 -10.28 7.33 14.67
C TYR A 12 -9.56 5.98 14.74
N ASN A 13 -8.80 5.74 15.83
CA ASN A 13 -8.13 4.47 16.06
C ASN A 13 -7.80 4.31 17.56
N LEU A 14 -8.34 3.25 18.19
CA LEU A 14 -8.14 2.97 19.61
C LEU A 14 -6.65 2.82 19.98
N ARG A 15 -5.83 2.30 19.06
CA ARG A 15 -4.39 2.10 19.26
C ARG A 15 -3.62 3.42 19.45
N LEU A 16 -4.19 4.56 19.04
CA LEU A 16 -3.59 5.87 19.29
C LEU A 16 -3.59 6.26 20.77
N MET A 17 -4.53 5.71 21.56
CA MET A 17 -4.61 5.97 23.00
C MET A 17 -3.54 5.21 23.80
N GLU A 18 -2.97 4.15 23.24
CA GLU A 18 -1.89 3.38 23.87
C GLU A 18 -0.52 4.07 23.76
N ARG A 19 -0.43 5.12 22.93
CA ARG A 19 0.82 5.84 22.72
C ARG A 19 1.11 6.80 23.88
N PRO A 20 2.36 6.91 24.32
CA PRO A 20 2.75 7.94 25.29
C PRO A 20 2.40 9.33 24.76
N GLN A 21 1.71 10.11 25.57
CA GLN A 21 1.23 11.45 25.19
C GLN A 21 2.01 12.54 25.93
N ILE A 22 2.27 13.63 25.22
CA ILE A 22 2.84 14.86 25.78
C ILE A 22 1.83 15.99 25.57
N ILE A 23 1.52 16.74 26.62
CA ILE A 23 0.63 17.88 26.54
C ILE A 23 1.45 19.16 26.37
N VAL A 24 1.19 19.90 25.29
CA VAL A 24 1.88 21.16 25.01
C VAL A 24 0.92 22.33 25.23
N ALA A 25 1.12 23.06 26.31
CA ALA A 25 0.37 24.28 26.61
C ALA A 25 1.01 25.47 25.88
N ASN A 26 0.51 25.77 24.68
CA ASN A 26 1.03 26.83 23.82
C ASN A 26 0.47 28.22 24.18
N LYS A 27 1.12 29.29 23.71
CA LYS A 27 0.77 30.71 23.90
C LYS A 27 0.92 31.24 25.34
N MET A 28 1.97 30.82 26.03
CA MET A 28 2.28 31.29 27.39
C MET A 28 2.66 32.79 27.48
N ASP A 29 2.78 33.48 26.34
CA ASP A 29 3.01 34.92 26.25
C ASP A 29 1.75 35.78 26.50
N MET A 30 0.56 35.19 26.47
CA MET A 30 -0.68 35.93 26.68
C MET A 30 -0.92 36.23 28.17
N PRO A 31 -1.51 37.39 28.50
CA PRO A 31 -2.06 37.62 29.83
C PRO A 31 -3.10 36.53 30.13
N GLU A 32 -3.20 36.10 31.39
CA GLU A 32 -4.06 34.99 31.87
C GLU A 32 -3.54 33.57 31.55
N SER A 33 -2.53 33.39 30.68
CA SER A 33 -2.02 32.03 30.36
C SER A 33 -1.50 31.25 31.56
N GLN A 34 -0.92 31.94 32.55
CA GLN A 34 -0.39 31.29 33.76
C GLN A 34 -1.52 30.75 34.65
N GLU A 35 -2.59 31.53 34.83
CA GLU A 35 -3.76 31.12 35.62
C GLU A 35 -4.51 29.98 34.93
N ASN A 36 -4.67 30.07 33.61
CA ASN A 36 -5.27 29.00 32.79
C ASN A 36 -4.46 27.69 32.85
N LEU A 37 -3.13 27.76 32.89
CA LEU A 37 -2.27 26.59 33.04
C LEU A 37 -2.48 25.91 34.40
N GLU A 38 -2.60 26.68 35.48
CA GLU A 38 -2.85 26.15 36.82
C GLU A 38 -4.23 25.50 36.92
N GLU A 39 -5.26 26.15 36.38
CA GLU A 39 -6.61 25.58 36.33
C GLU A 39 -6.64 24.30 35.46
N PHE A 40 -5.94 24.30 34.33
CA PHE A 40 -5.83 23.13 33.46
C PHE A 40 -5.15 21.96 34.18
N LYS A 41 -4.03 22.20 34.87
CA LYS A 41 -3.34 21.17 35.65
C LYS A 41 -4.24 20.54 36.71
N LYS A 42 -5.00 21.37 37.42
CA LYS A 42 -5.95 20.92 38.44
C LYS A 42 -7.06 20.05 37.83
N LYS A 43 -7.68 20.52 36.75
CA LYS A 43 -8.71 19.75 36.02
C LYS A 43 -8.16 18.47 35.40
N LEU A 44 -6.90 18.46 34.96
CA LEU A 44 -6.26 17.26 34.44
C LEU A 44 -6.09 16.23 35.57
N SER A 45 -5.55 16.63 36.72
CA SER A 45 -5.39 15.73 37.88
C SER A 45 -6.71 15.22 38.45
N GLU A 46 -7.80 15.99 38.36
CA GLU A 46 -9.12 15.55 38.81
C GLU A 46 -9.79 14.53 37.87
N ASN A 47 -9.42 14.53 36.59
CA ASN A 47 -10.00 13.65 35.57
C ASN A 47 -9.10 12.46 35.23
N TYR A 48 -7.87 12.42 35.72
CA TYR A 48 -6.96 11.29 35.55
C TYR A 48 -7.13 10.30 36.69
N ASP A 49 -7.13 9.02 36.35
CA ASP A 49 -7.21 7.94 37.33
C ASP A 49 -5.93 7.90 38.18
N GLU A 50 -6.05 7.59 39.48
CA GLU A 50 -4.89 7.58 40.41
C GLU A 50 -3.82 6.55 40.02
N PHE A 51 -4.15 5.63 39.11
CA PHE A 51 -3.29 4.56 38.62
C PHE A 51 -2.63 4.85 37.27
N GLU A 52 -2.97 5.97 36.61
CA GLU A 52 -2.37 6.37 35.34
C GLU A 52 -1.31 7.46 35.55
N GLU A 53 -0.17 7.33 34.88
CA GLU A 53 0.85 8.38 34.89
C GLU A 53 0.32 9.62 34.14
N LEU A 54 0.28 10.74 34.85
CA LEU A 54 -0.10 12.03 34.27
C LEU A 54 0.85 12.38 33.11
N PRO A 55 0.34 12.65 31.90
CA PRO A 55 1.18 13.05 30.79
C PRO A 55 1.92 14.35 31.10
N ALA A 56 3.18 14.42 30.68
CA ALA A 56 4.02 15.58 30.92
C ALA A 56 3.46 16.83 30.22
N ILE A 57 3.29 17.92 30.98
CA ILE A 57 2.78 19.20 30.47
C ILE A 57 3.94 20.17 30.26
N PHE A 58 4.13 20.64 29.04
CA PHE A 58 5.15 21.62 28.68
C PHE A 58 4.51 22.97 28.33
N PRO A 59 4.70 24.01 29.17
CA PRO A 59 4.30 25.37 28.84
C PRO A 59 5.30 25.95 27.83
N ILE A 60 4.80 26.34 26.65
CA ILE A 60 5.63 26.94 25.60
C ILE A 60 5.03 28.25 25.08
N SER A 61 5.90 29.11 24.54
CA SER A 61 5.47 30.21 23.69
C SER A 61 6.25 30.18 22.39
N GLY A 62 5.54 29.99 21.28
CA GLY A 62 6.13 30.04 19.94
C GLY A 62 6.69 31.43 19.58
N LEU A 63 6.14 32.49 20.16
CA LEU A 63 6.57 33.86 19.90
C LEU A 63 7.91 34.18 20.58
N THR A 64 8.05 33.83 21.87
CA THR A 64 9.28 34.08 22.64
C THR A 64 10.29 32.94 22.50
N LYS A 65 9.92 31.84 21.84
CA LYS A 65 10.67 30.57 21.74
C LYS A 65 10.98 29.94 23.10
N GLN A 66 10.23 30.30 24.13
CA GLN A 66 10.40 29.79 25.48
C GLN A 66 9.84 28.36 25.60
N GLY A 67 10.57 27.48 26.29
CA GLY A 67 10.15 26.10 26.57
C GLY A 67 10.36 25.10 25.41
N LEU A 68 10.75 25.57 24.23
CA LEU A 68 10.91 24.71 23.04
C LEU A 68 12.05 23.69 23.19
N ALA A 69 13.20 24.10 23.76
CA ALA A 69 14.34 23.19 23.95
C ALA A 69 13.97 22.02 24.87
N THR A 70 13.36 22.31 26.02
CA THR A 70 12.91 21.30 26.97
C THR A 70 11.85 20.37 26.38
N LEU A 71 10.94 20.90 25.55
CA LEU A 71 9.99 20.08 24.82
C LEU A 71 10.70 19.11 23.87
N LEU A 72 11.66 19.60 23.07
CA LEU A 72 12.40 18.78 22.11
C LEU A 72 13.20 17.66 22.81
N ASP A 73 13.91 17.99 23.89
CA ASP A 73 14.69 17.01 24.65
C ASP A 73 13.80 15.91 25.22
N ALA A 74 12.67 16.29 25.84
CA ALA A 74 11.71 15.33 26.39
C ALA A 74 11.05 14.48 25.29
N THR A 75 10.76 15.06 24.13
CA THR A 75 10.17 14.31 23.00
C THR A 75 11.17 13.30 22.45
N ALA A 76 12.45 13.67 22.35
CA ALA A 76 13.51 12.76 21.90
C ALA A 76 13.73 11.61 22.88
N GLU A 77 13.77 11.90 24.18
CA GLU A 77 13.92 10.87 25.23
C GLU A 77 12.72 9.92 25.26
N LEU A 78 11.49 10.46 25.11
CA LEU A 78 10.29 9.64 25.06
C LEU A 78 10.27 8.77 23.81
N LEU A 79 10.69 9.29 22.66
CA LEU A 79 10.78 8.52 21.42
C LEU A 79 11.81 7.38 21.53
N ASP A 80 12.95 7.62 22.16
CA ASP A 80 14.02 6.62 22.35
C ASP A 80 13.59 5.47 23.29
N LYS A 81 12.75 5.76 24.28
CA LYS A 81 12.20 4.77 25.23
C LYS A 81 10.99 4.02 24.69
N THR A 82 10.26 4.59 23.74
CA THR A 82 8.99 4.02 23.28
C THR A 82 9.25 2.93 22.25
N PRO A 83 8.75 1.69 22.46
CA PRO A 83 8.88 0.64 21.46
C PRO A 83 8.12 1.03 20.19
N GLU A 84 8.58 0.51 19.04
CA GLU A 84 7.92 0.75 17.76
C GLU A 84 6.46 0.28 17.82
N PHE A 85 5.56 1.20 17.48
CA PHE A 85 4.13 0.99 17.58
C PHE A 85 3.53 1.00 16.18
N LEU A 86 3.31 -0.20 15.64
CA LEU A 86 2.68 -0.37 14.34
C LEU A 86 1.22 0.09 14.42
N LEU A 87 0.86 1.13 13.67
CA LEU A 87 -0.53 1.65 13.63
C LEU A 87 -1.49 0.71 12.89
N TYR A 88 -0.92 -0.16 12.07
CA TYR A 88 -1.55 -1.10 11.16
C TYR A 88 -0.90 -2.46 11.44
N ASP A 89 -1.69 -3.52 11.56
CA ASP A 89 -1.08 -4.85 11.50
C ASP A 89 -0.55 -5.09 10.09
N GLU A 90 0.39 -6.02 9.90
CA GLU A 90 0.88 -6.41 8.57
C GLU A 90 -0.27 -6.82 7.63
N SER A 91 -1.43 -7.18 8.18
CA SER A 91 -2.68 -7.44 7.44
C SER A 91 -3.40 -6.21 6.89
N ASP A 92 -3.13 -5.01 7.42
CA ASP A 92 -3.77 -3.74 7.04
C ASP A 92 -2.91 -2.94 6.04
N MET A 93 -1.63 -3.30 5.88
CA MET A 93 -0.87 -2.89 4.71
C MET A 93 -1.47 -3.63 3.50
N GLU A 94 -2.38 -2.96 2.78
CA GLU A 94 -2.65 -3.31 1.38
C GLU A 94 -1.30 -3.60 0.74
N GLU A 95 -1.12 -4.83 0.26
CA GLU A 95 0.09 -5.34 -0.39
C GLU A 95 0.83 -4.18 -1.04
N GLU A 96 1.92 -3.73 -0.42
CA GLU A 96 2.85 -2.84 -1.09
C GLU A 96 3.17 -3.58 -2.37
N ALA A 97 2.61 -3.11 -3.49
CA ALA A 97 2.76 -3.75 -4.78
C ALA A 97 4.24 -3.68 -5.08
N TYR A 98 4.94 -4.74 -4.70
CA TYR A 98 6.35 -4.90 -4.91
C TYR A 98 6.48 -5.03 -6.42
N TYR A 99 6.71 -3.90 -7.10
CA TYR A 99 7.20 -3.90 -8.47
C TYR A 99 8.66 -4.33 -8.43
N GLY A 100 8.87 -5.59 -8.01
CA GLY A 100 10.03 -6.33 -8.43
C GLY A 100 10.02 -6.31 -9.95
N PHE A 101 11.16 -5.99 -10.54
CA PHE A 101 11.38 -6.29 -11.94
C PHE A 101 11.52 -7.83 -12.00
N ASP A 102 10.40 -8.53 -11.90
CA ASP A 102 10.37 -9.98 -12.07
C ASP A 102 10.89 -10.25 -13.47
N GLU A 103 11.93 -11.07 -13.54
CA GLU A 103 12.52 -11.54 -14.79
C GLU A 103 11.39 -11.91 -15.74
N GLU A 104 11.34 -11.22 -16.89
CA GLU A 104 10.32 -11.34 -17.93
C GLU A 104 9.61 -12.69 -17.88
N GLU A 105 8.45 -12.73 -17.20
CA GLU A 105 7.59 -13.91 -17.29
C GLU A 105 7.38 -14.17 -18.77
N LYS A 106 7.77 -15.37 -19.22
CA LYS A 106 7.76 -15.73 -20.63
C LYS A 106 6.38 -15.40 -21.17
N ALA A 107 6.35 -14.51 -22.17
CA ALA A 107 5.11 -13.95 -22.68
C ALA A 107 4.11 -15.02 -23.15
N PHE A 108 4.62 -16.21 -23.48
CA PHE A 108 3.87 -17.42 -23.79
C PHE A 108 4.76 -18.68 -23.61
N GLU A 109 4.12 -19.83 -23.50
CA GLU A 109 4.69 -21.17 -23.53
C GLU A 109 4.04 -21.97 -24.66
N ILE A 110 4.79 -22.91 -25.22
CA ILE A 110 4.30 -23.82 -26.26
C ILE A 110 4.37 -25.24 -25.69
N SER A 111 3.29 -26.00 -25.82
CA SER A 111 3.25 -27.44 -25.57
C SER A 111 2.66 -28.15 -26.80
N ARG A 112 2.74 -29.48 -26.83
CA ARG A 112 2.19 -30.29 -27.91
C ARG A 112 1.25 -31.31 -27.31
N ASP A 113 0.02 -31.33 -27.79
CA ASP A 113 -1.03 -32.23 -27.30
C ASP A 113 -0.97 -33.59 -28.01
N ASP A 114 -1.67 -34.58 -27.46
CA ASP A 114 -1.71 -35.96 -27.98
C ASP A 114 -2.25 -36.04 -29.42
N ASP A 115 -3.11 -35.09 -29.79
CA ASP A 115 -3.69 -34.95 -31.14
C ASP A 115 -2.76 -34.26 -32.16
N ALA A 116 -1.47 -34.13 -31.83
CA ALA A 116 -0.44 -33.44 -32.60
C ALA A 116 -0.61 -31.91 -32.75
N THR A 117 -1.63 -31.33 -32.11
CA THR A 117 -1.91 -29.88 -32.05
C THR A 117 -0.92 -29.15 -31.15
N TRP A 118 -0.44 -27.99 -31.60
CA TRP A 118 0.39 -27.09 -30.80
C TRP A 118 -0.49 -26.29 -29.85
N VAL A 119 -0.20 -26.31 -28.54
CA VAL A 119 -0.97 -25.57 -27.55
C VAL A 119 -0.13 -24.41 -27.03
N LEU A 120 -0.71 -23.21 -27.08
CA LEU A 120 -0.10 -21.98 -26.58
C LEU A 120 -0.74 -21.59 -25.24
N SER A 121 0.10 -21.44 -24.22
CA SER A 121 -0.29 -21.00 -22.88
C SER A 121 0.56 -19.81 -22.43
N GLY A 122 0.26 -19.22 -21.26
CA GLY A 122 1.01 -18.12 -20.68
C GLY A 122 0.10 -16.99 -20.22
N GLU A 123 0.42 -16.38 -19.09
CA GLU A 123 -0.46 -15.42 -18.42
C GLU A 123 -0.76 -14.21 -19.31
N LYS A 124 0.26 -13.65 -19.94
CA LYS A 124 0.14 -12.49 -20.84
C LYS A 124 -0.66 -12.81 -22.09
N LEU A 125 -0.42 -13.97 -22.71
CA LEU A 125 -1.17 -14.46 -23.87
C LEU A 125 -2.65 -14.70 -23.53
N MET A 126 -2.93 -15.36 -22.41
CA MET A 126 -4.29 -15.65 -21.95
C MET A 126 -5.06 -14.38 -21.58
N LYS A 127 -4.40 -13.38 -20.99
CA LYS A 127 -5.00 -12.07 -20.71
C LYS A 127 -5.40 -11.35 -22.00
N LEU A 128 -4.53 -11.33 -23.01
CA LEU A 128 -4.84 -10.77 -24.33
C LEU A 128 -5.98 -11.51 -25.01
N PHE A 129 -5.98 -12.84 -24.94
CA PHE A 129 -7.04 -13.69 -25.49
C PHE A 129 -8.39 -13.36 -24.84
N ASN A 130 -8.46 -13.33 -23.51
CA ASN A 130 -9.70 -13.04 -22.78
C ASN A 130 -10.23 -11.62 -23.00
N MET A 131 -9.35 -10.65 -23.25
CA MET A 131 -9.73 -9.26 -23.56
C MET A 131 -10.17 -9.07 -25.03
N THR A 132 -9.92 -10.04 -25.90
CA THR A 132 -10.23 -9.95 -27.32
C THR A 132 -11.65 -10.46 -27.60
N ASN A 133 -12.44 -9.65 -28.31
CA ASN A 133 -13.73 -10.09 -28.81
C ASN A 133 -13.56 -10.78 -30.18
N PHE A 134 -13.66 -12.10 -30.22
CA PHE A 134 -13.50 -12.91 -31.44
C PHE A 134 -14.69 -12.88 -32.41
N ASP A 135 -15.81 -12.26 -32.04
CA ASP A 135 -16.97 -12.09 -32.94
C ASP A 135 -16.78 -10.96 -33.97
N ARG A 136 -15.65 -10.23 -33.89
CA ARG A 136 -15.34 -9.11 -34.79
C ARG A 136 -14.02 -9.34 -35.51
N ASP A 137 -14.05 -9.38 -36.84
CA ASP A 137 -12.88 -9.58 -37.69
C ASP A 137 -11.74 -8.61 -37.40
N GLU A 138 -12.04 -7.34 -37.12
CA GLU A 138 -11.01 -6.33 -36.77
C GLU A 138 -10.25 -6.67 -35.48
N SER A 139 -10.96 -7.19 -34.46
CA SER A 139 -10.37 -7.61 -33.20
C SER A 139 -9.49 -8.84 -33.38
N VAL A 140 -9.92 -9.78 -34.23
CA VAL A 140 -9.14 -10.97 -34.58
C VAL A 140 -7.86 -10.58 -35.31
N MET A 141 -7.93 -9.66 -36.29
CA MET A 141 -6.75 -9.14 -36.97
C MET A 141 -5.79 -8.40 -36.03
N LYS A 142 -6.33 -7.63 -35.07
CA LYS A 142 -5.51 -6.95 -34.06
C LYS A 142 -4.79 -7.96 -33.15
N PHE A 143 -5.48 -9.00 -32.71
CA PHE A 143 -4.92 -10.07 -31.90
C PHE A 143 -3.83 -10.84 -32.66
N ALA A 144 -4.05 -11.20 -33.92
CA ALA A 144 -3.05 -11.83 -34.77
C ALA A 144 -1.77 -10.98 -34.91
N ARG A 145 -1.91 -9.65 -35.08
CA ARG A 145 -0.76 -8.73 -35.10
C ARG A 145 -0.01 -8.69 -33.76
N GLN A 146 -0.73 -8.75 -32.64
CA GLN A 146 -0.13 -8.80 -31.32
C GLN A 146 0.63 -10.11 -31.08
N LEU A 147 0.09 -11.25 -31.51
CA LEU A 147 0.77 -12.55 -31.46
C LEU A 147 2.08 -12.54 -32.25
N ARG A 148 2.06 -11.98 -33.47
CA ARG A 148 3.27 -11.82 -34.28
C ARG A 148 4.29 -10.90 -33.60
N GLY A 149 3.84 -9.79 -33.02
CA GLY A 149 4.70 -8.88 -32.25
C GLY A 149 5.29 -9.50 -30.98
N MET A 150 4.65 -10.53 -30.43
CA MET A 150 5.17 -11.32 -29.32
C MET A 150 6.18 -12.40 -29.75
N GLY A 151 6.34 -12.67 -31.06
CA GLY A 151 7.28 -13.67 -31.57
C GLY A 151 6.74 -15.11 -31.54
N VAL A 152 5.42 -15.30 -31.45
CA VAL A 152 4.80 -16.64 -31.39
C VAL A 152 5.08 -17.45 -32.67
N ASP A 153 4.97 -16.82 -33.84
CA ASP A 153 5.22 -17.46 -35.15
C ASP A 153 6.66 -17.99 -35.25
N GLU A 154 7.64 -17.20 -34.79
CA GLU A 154 9.05 -17.58 -34.79
C GLU A 154 9.34 -18.72 -33.81
N ALA A 155 8.71 -18.68 -32.63
CA ALA A 155 8.87 -19.71 -31.61
C ALA A 155 8.24 -21.05 -32.03
N LEU A 156 7.08 -21.03 -32.71
CA LEU A 156 6.47 -22.22 -33.31
C LEU A 156 7.35 -22.81 -34.41
N ARG A 157 7.90 -21.96 -35.29
CA ARG A 157 8.83 -22.37 -36.36
C ARG A 157 10.11 -22.99 -35.78
N ALA A 158 10.67 -22.40 -34.72
CA ALA A 158 11.86 -22.92 -34.05
C ALA A 158 11.62 -24.29 -33.40
N ARG A 159 10.36 -24.61 -33.03
CA ARG A 159 9.95 -25.93 -32.53
C ARG A 159 9.50 -26.91 -33.61
N GLY A 160 9.50 -26.48 -34.87
CA GLY A 160 9.24 -27.33 -36.03
C GLY A 160 7.78 -27.39 -36.44
N ALA A 161 6.96 -26.40 -36.08
CA ALA A 161 5.63 -26.23 -36.65
C ALA A 161 5.72 -26.01 -38.17
N LYS A 162 4.85 -26.66 -38.93
CA LYS A 162 4.78 -26.55 -40.39
C LYS A 162 3.50 -25.85 -40.81
N ASP A 163 3.52 -25.31 -42.03
CA ASP A 163 2.33 -24.79 -42.70
C ASP A 163 1.25 -25.88 -42.73
N GLY A 164 0.08 -25.56 -42.18
CA GLY A 164 -1.04 -26.50 -42.02
C GLY A 164 -1.14 -27.18 -40.65
N ASP A 165 -0.20 -26.96 -39.73
CA ASP A 165 -0.32 -27.49 -38.37
C ASP A 165 -1.40 -26.74 -37.58
N LEU A 166 -2.16 -27.46 -36.75
CA LEU A 166 -3.17 -26.85 -35.87
C LEU A 166 -2.51 -26.26 -34.62
N VAL A 167 -2.91 -25.03 -34.29
CA VAL A 167 -2.49 -24.29 -33.10
C VAL A 167 -3.72 -23.93 -32.27
N ARG A 168 -3.65 -24.20 -30.97
CA ARG A 168 -4.73 -23.98 -29.99
C ARG A 168 -4.30 -22.93 -28.96
N ILE A 169 -5.16 -21.94 -28.74
CA ILE A 169 -5.08 -20.98 -27.64
C ILE A 169 -6.38 -21.08 -26.84
N GLY A 170 -6.34 -21.66 -25.64
CA GLY A 170 -7.54 -21.86 -24.82
C GLY A 170 -8.61 -22.69 -25.56
N LYS A 171 -9.72 -22.03 -25.95
CA LYS A 171 -10.84 -22.67 -26.69
C LYS A 171 -10.82 -22.38 -28.19
N PHE A 172 -9.83 -21.63 -28.68
CA PHE A 172 -9.72 -21.24 -30.07
C PHE A 172 -8.66 -22.08 -30.77
N GLU A 173 -8.96 -22.54 -31.97
CA GLU A 173 -8.07 -23.35 -32.81
C GLU A 173 -7.95 -22.68 -34.18
N PHE A 174 -6.73 -22.62 -34.70
CA PHE A 174 -6.45 -22.09 -36.03
C PHE A 174 -5.31 -22.86 -36.69
N GLU A 175 -5.23 -22.73 -38.01
CA GLU A 175 -4.17 -23.31 -38.81
C GLU A 175 -2.98 -22.35 -38.85
N PHE A 176 -1.79 -22.87 -38.60
CA PHE A 176 -0.55 -22.12 -38.76
C PHE A 176 -0.28 -21.93 -40.25
N VAL A 177 -0.30 -20.67 -40.70
CA VAL A 177 0.00 -20.28 -42.07
C VAL A 177 1.20 -19.33 -42.06
N ASP A 178 2.24 -19.65 -42.85
CA ASP A 178 3.45 -18.82 -43.01
C ASP A 178 3.25 -17.66 -44.00
#